data_AF-A0A9D6RSC7-F1
#
_entry.id   AF-A0A9D6RSC7-F1
#
_cell.length_a   1.000
_cell.length_b   1.000
_cell.length_c   1.000
_cell.angle_alpha   90.00
_cell.angle_beta   90.00
_cell.angle_gamma   90.00
#
_symmetry.space_group_name_H-M   'P 1'
#
loop_
_entity.id
_entity.type
_entity.pdbx_description
1 polymer ?
#
loop_
_entity_poly.entity_id
_entity_poly.type
_entity_poly.pdbx_seq_one_letter_code
_entity_poly.pdbx_strand_id
1 'polypeptide(L)'
;MLRIFFKSMRWRLVSIWVNLLAFVLLVSSLAVIYVWPEHLAAFRMPARMAPVLVLQIISFVLLLASCQASVPRGWRVVSLAAAFVVLGESTAMVWLE
;
A
#
# COMPACT_ATOMS: atom_id res chain seq x y z
N MET A 1 21.18 15.48 -24.53
CA MET A 1 21.03 15.85 -23.09
C MET A 1 19.59 16.20 -22.69
N LEU A 2 18.87 17.07 -23.42
CA LEU A 2 17.49 17.49 -23.06
C LEU A 2 16.47 16.33 -22.88
N ARG A 3 16.48 15.31 -23.75
CA ARG A 3 15.53 14.18 -23.67
C ARG A 3 15.65 13.37 -22.38
N ILE A 4 16.85 13.24 -21.81
CA ILE A 4 17.06 12.50 -20.56
C ILE A 4 16.53 13.30 -19.36
N PHE A 5 16.67 14.63 -19.41
CA PHE A 5 16.16 15.53 -18.39
C PHE A 5 14.63 15.51 -18.33
N PHE A 6 13.95 15.60 -19.48
CA PHE A 6 12.48 15.46 -19.56
C PHE A 6 11.99 14.07 -19.15
N LYS A 7 12.72 13.00 -19.48
CA LYS A 7 12.38 11.64 -19.05
C LYS A 7 12.47 11.52 -17.53
N SER A 8 13.56 12.00 -16.92
CA SER A 8 13.77 12.02 -15.47
C SER A 8 12.68 12.80 -14.72
N MET A 9 12.26 13.95 -15.25
CA MET A 9 11.23 14.80 -14.64
C MET A 9 9.84 14.16 -14.66
N ARG A 10 9.48 13.43 -15.73
CA ARG A 10 8.20 12.69 -15.82
C ARG A 10 8.13 11.54 -14.80
N TRP A 11 9.22 10.81 -14.57
CA TRP A 11 9.24 9.71 -13.59
C TRP A 11 9.05 10.19 -12.16
N ARG A 12 9.58 11.37 -11.80
CA ARG A 12 9.35 11.99 -10.49
C ARG A 12 7.88 12.33 -10.27
N LEU A 13 7.24 12.94 -11.26
CA LEU A 13 5.81 13.26 -11.19
C LEU A 13 4.95 12.00 -11.08
N VAL A 14 5.25 10.97 -11.89
CA VAL A 14 4.55 9.67 -11.80
C VAL A 14 4.69 9.06 -10.40
N SER A 15 5.89 9.08 -9.81
CA SER A 15 6.13 8.57 -8.46
C SER A 15 5.31 9.31 -7.39
N ILE A 16 5.14 10.64 -7.53
CA ILE A 16 4.33 11.44 -6.63
C ILE A 16 2.84 11.09 -6.77
N TRP A 17 2.34 11.02 -8.01
CA TRP A 17 0.94 10.64 -8.26
C TRP A 17 0.62 9.23 -7.77
N VAL A 18 1.53 8.27 -7.95
CA VAL A 18 1.37 6.90 -7.46
C VAL A 18 1.32 6.86 -5.93
N ASN A 19 2.19 7.62 -5.24
CA ASN A 19 2.12 7.73 -3.78
C ASN A 19 0.83 8.37 -3.29
N LEU A 20 0.41 9.47 -3.92
CA LEU A 20 -0.83 10.15 -3.57
C LEU A 20 -2.02 9.23 -3.77
N LEU A 21 -2.07 8.51 -4.89
CA LEU A 21 -3.11 7.52 -5.16
C LEU A 21 -3.10 6.41 -4.11
N ALA A 22 -1.93 5.87 -3.77
CA ALA A 22 -1.81 4.83 -2.74
C ALA A 22 -2.24 5.33 -1.35
N PHE A 23 -1.90 6.57 -0.99
CA PHE A 23 -2.34 7.20 0.24
C PHE A 23 -3.85 7.42 0.27
N VAL A 24 -4.44 7.92 -0.82
CA VAL A 24 -5.89 8.09 -0.95
C VAL A 24 -6.60 6.75 -0.84
N LEU A 25 -6.11 5.70 -1.49
CA LEU A 25 -6.66 4.35 -1.36
C LEU A 25 -6.58 3.84 0.08
N LEU A 26 -5.45 4.03 0.76
CA LEU A 26 -5.28 3.64 2.16
C LEU A 26 -6.26 4.37 3.09
N VAL A 27 -6.40 5.69 2.95
CA VAL A 27 -7.35 6.47 3.75
C VAL A 27 -8.79 6.09 3.43
N SER A 28 -9.12 5.88 2.16
CA SER A 28 -10.47 5.48 1.73
C SER A 28 -10.83 4.10 2.26
N SER A 29 -9.93 3.13 2.17
CA SER A 29 -10.15 1.79 2.71
C SER A 29 -10.22 1.78 4.24
N LEU A 30 -9.39 2.56 4.93
CA LEU A 30 -9.52 2.74 6.38
C LEU A 30 -10.86 3.36 6.76
N ALA A 31 -11.30 4.39 6.04
CA ALA A 31 -12.60 5.03 6.28
C ALA A 31 -13.74 4.03 6.06
N VAL A 32 -13.73 3.27 4.97
CA VAL A 32 -14.76 2.24 4.71
C VAL A 32 -14.76 1.18 5.80
N ILE A 33 -13.58 0.71 6.23
CA ILE A 33 -13.47 -0.39 7.20
C ILE A 33 -13.85 0.03 8.61
N TYR A 34 -13.41 1.22 9.06
CA TYR A 34 -13.60 1.67 10.44
C TYR A 34 -14.84 2.55 10.63
N VAL A 35 -15.24 3.33 9.63
CA VAL A 35 -16.39 4.25 9.72
C VAL A 35 -17.67 3.58 9.23
N TRP A 36 -17.57 2.64 8.27
CA TRP A 36 -18.75 2.01 7.66
C TRP A 36 -18.66 0.48 7.55
N PRO A 37 -18.45 -0.25 8.68
CA PRO A 37 -18.32 -1.70 8.67
C PRO A 37 -19.56 -2.42 8.10
N GLU A 38 -20.75 -1.80 8.23
CA GLU A 38 -22.00 -2.36 7.70
C GLU A 38 -22.03 -2.47 6.17
N HIS A 39 -21.27 -1.62 5.46
CA HIS A 39 -21.14 -1.74 4.01
C HIS A 39 -20.38 -3.00 3.59
N LEU A 40 -19.44 -3.49 4.41
CA LEU A 40 -18.74 -4.74 4.15
C LEU A 40 -19.68 -5.94 4.26
N ALA A 41 -20.68 -5.87 5.16
CA ALA A 41 -21.72 -6.89 5.27
C ALA A 41 -22.61 -6.94 4.00
N ALA A 42 -22.86 -5.78 3.36
CA ALA A 42 -23.60 -5.72 2.10
C ALA A 42 -22.88 -6.46 0.94
N PHE A 43 -21.55 -6.50 0.96
CA PHE A 43 -20.73 -7.25 -0.01
C PHE A 43 -20.52 -8.73 0.37
N ARG A 44 -21.19 -9.23 1.43
CA ARG A 44 -20.96 -10.57 2.00
C ARG A 44 -19.49 -10.83 2.35
N MET A 45 -18.71 -9.78 2.61
CA MET A 45 -17.35 -9.95 3.06
C MET A 45 -17.37 -10.46 4.51
N PRO A 46 -16.61 -11.53 4.82
CA PRO A 46 -16.41 -11.93 6.20
C PRO A 46 -15.85 -10.73 6.97
N ALA A 47 -16.38 -10.43 8.16
CA ALA A 47 -15.87 -9.33 9.00
C ALA A 47 -14.34 -9.43 9.26
N ARG A 48 -13.79 -10.64 9.09
CA ARG A 48 -12.38 -11.00 9.23
C ARG A 48 -11.51 -10.60 8.03
N MET A 49 -12.09 -10.41 6.85
CA MET A 49 -11.35 -9.92 5.67
C MET A 49 -10.98 -8.44 5.78
N ALA A 50 -11.71 -7.66 6.58
CA ALA A 50 -11.46 -6.24 6.76
C ALA A 50 -10.02 -5.95 7.24
N PRO A 51 -9.52 -6.53 8.35
CA PRO A 51 -8.13 -6.35 8.77
C PRO A 51 -7.11 -6.88 7.75
N VAL A 52 -7.42 -7.99 7.06
CA VAL A 52 -6.54 -8.54 6.00
C VAL A 52 -6.36 -7.54 4.87
N LEU A 53 -7.45 -6.91 4.40
CA LEU A 53 -7.41 -5.88 3.37
C LEU A 53 -6.61 -4.66 3.80
N VAL A 54 -6.74 -4.21 5.05
CA VAL A 54 -5.92 -3.11 5.60
C VAL A 54 -4.43 -3.47 5.53
N LEU A 55 -4.06 -4.66 6.00
CA LEU A 55 -2.66 -5.11 5.99
C LEU A 55 -2.10 -5.23 4.56
N GLN A 56 -2.89 -5.73 3.62
CA GLN A 56 -2.48 -5.79 2.21
C GLN A 56 -2.22 -4.40 1.62
N ILE A 57 -3.05 -3.41 1.93
CA ILE A 57 -2.84 -2.04 1.46
C ILE A 57 -1.60 -1.42 2.12
N ILE A 58 -1.39 -1.65 3.42
CA ILE A 58 -0.16 -1.21 4.11
C ILE A 58 1.08 -1.84 3.46
N SER A 59 1.05 -3.14 3.18
CA SER A 59 2.13 -3.85 2.48
C SER A 59 2.40 -3.26 1.09
N PHE A 60 1.35 -2.94 0.34
CA PHE A 60 1.47 -2.30 -0.97
C PHE A 60 2.10 -0.90 -0.89
N VAL A 61 1.72 -0.07 0.09
CA VAL A 61 2.32 1.25 0.32
C VAL A 61 3.81 1.12 0.69
N LEU A 62 4.17 0.14 1.51
CA LEU A 62 5.56 -0.14 1.87
C LEU A 62 6.38 -0.64 0.67
N LEU A 63 5.81 -1.47 -0.19
CA LEU A 63 6.42 -1.87 -1.46
C LEU A 63 6.67 -0.67 -2.37
N LEU A 64 5.67 0.21 -2.51
CA LEU A 64 5.82 1.45 -3.27
C LEU A 64 6.94 2.32 -2.70
N ALA A 65 6.99 2.50 -1.38
CA ALA A 65 8.05 3.23 -0.69
C ALA A 65 9.45 2.64 -0.98
N SER A 66 9.57 1.31 -1.02
CA SER A 66 10.84 0.63 -1.33
C SER A 66 11.33 0.88 -2.76
N CYS A 67 10.41 1.08 -3.70
CA CYS A 67 10.70 1.37 -5.10
C CYS A 67 11.07 2.84 -5.37
N GLN A 68 10.88 3.73 -4.40
CA GLN A 68 11.10 5.16 -4.61
C GLN A 68 12.58 5.53 -4.55
N ALA A 69 13.11 6.02 -5.67
CA ALA A 69 14.49 6.50 -5.74
C ALA A 69 14.76 7.72 -4.84
N SER A 70 13.73 8.46 -4.43
CA SER A 70 13.82 9.58 -3.48
C SER A 70 14.03 9.13 -2.02
N VAL A 71 13.77 7.86 -1.70
CA VAL A 71 13.92 7.34 -0.34
C VAL A 71 15.35 6.82 -0.12
N PRO A 72 16.00 7.12 1.03
CA PRO A 72 17.33 6.61 1.32
C PRO A 72 17.38 5.08 1.24
N ARG A 73 18.52 4.52 0.80
CA ARG A 73 18.65 3.08 0.55
C ARG A 73 18.32 2.23 1.79
N GLY A 74 18.72 2.66 2.99
CA GLY A 74 18.38 1.97 4.23
C GLY A 74 16.87 1.88 4.45
N TRP A 75 16.17 3.00 4.29
CA TRP A 75 14.71 3.05 4.40
C TRP A 75 14.01 2.21 3.33
N ARG A 76 14.53 2.16 2.09
CA ARG A 76 13.97 1.28 1.05
C ARG A 76 14.03 -0.20 1.44
N VAL A 77 15.15 -0.65 2.00
CA VAL A 77 15.32 -2.04 2.44
C VAL A 77 14.41 -2.34 3.62
N VAL A 78 14.31 -1.42 4.60
CA VAL A 78 13.41 -1.58 5.75
C VAL A 78 11.95 -1.63 5.30
N SER A 79 11.52 -0.71 4.43
CA SER A 79 10.17 -0.72 3.86
C SER A 79 9.88 -2.01 3.10
N LEU A 80 10.84 -2.53 2.33
CA LEU A 80 10.68 -3.81 1.63
C LEU A 80 10.51 -4.97 2.60
N ALA A 81 11.37 -5.08 3.62
CA ALA A 81 11.28 -6.12 4.64
C ALA A 81 9.96 -6.03 5.40
N ALA A 82 9.57 -4.83 5.82
CA ALA A 82 8.29 -4.58 6.50
C ALA A 82 7.10 -4.97 5.62
N ALA A 83 7.15 -4.70 4.31
CA ALA A 83 6.09 -5.09 3.40
C ALA A 83 5.88 -6.61 3.36
N PHE A 84 6.97 -7.39 3.30
CA PHE A 84 6.89 -8.85 3.35
C PHE A 84 6.39 -9.38 4.69
N VAL A 85 6.81 -8.78 5.80
CA VAL A 85 6.31 -9.15 7.14
C VAL A 85 4.80 -8.93 7.22
N VAL A 86 4.32 -7.73 6.84
CA VAL A 86 2.89 -7.38 6.87
C VAL A 86 2.09 -8.28 5.92
N LEU A 87 2.64 -8.61 4.74
CA LEU A 87 1.99 -9.54 3.80
C LEU A 87 1.90 -10.96 4.39
N GLY A 88 2.97 -11.41 5.04
CA GLY A 88 3.02 -12.69 5.74
C GLY A 88 1.97 -12.79 6.84
N GLU A 89 1.88 -11.78 7.69
CA GLU A 89 0.83 -11.66 8.73
C GLU A 89 -0.58 -11.69 8.12
N SER A 90 -0.80 -10.91 7.06
CA SER A 90 -2.11 -10.90 6.38
C SER A 90 -2.50 -12.25 5.78
N THR A 91 -1.51 -13.02 5.31
CA THR A 91 -1.72 -14.35 4.74
C THR A 91 -1.94 -15.39 5.83
N ALA A 92 -1.19 -15.32 6.93
CA ALA A 92 -1.35 -16.19 8.09
C ALA A 92 -2.76 -16.05 8.71
N MET A 93 -3.29 -14.82 8.76
CA MET A 93 -4.67 -14.57 9.21
C MET A 93 -5.74 -15.24 8.35
N VAL A 94 -5.45 -15.53 7.07
CA VAL A 94 -6.38 -16.23 6.17
C VAL A 94 -6.24 -17.75 6.27
N TRP A 95 -5.04 -18.26 6.55
CA TRP A 95 -4.73 -19.71 6.55
C TRP A 95 -4.90 -20.42 7.90
N LEU A 96 -4.90 -19.69 9.01
CA LEU A 96 -5.09 -20.26 10.36
C LEU A 96 -6.58 -20.43 10.74
N GLU A 97 -7.47 -20.40 9.75
CA GLU A 97 -8.92 -20.69 9.86
C GLU A 97 -9.28 -21.98 9.11
#